data_AF-A0A506RW36-F1
#
_entry.id   AF-A0A506RW36-F1
#
_cell.length_a   1.000
_cell.length_b   1.000
_cell.length_c   1.000
_cell.angle_alpha   90.00
_cell.angle_beta   90.00
_cell.angle_gamma   90.00
#
_symmetry.space_group_name_H-M   'P 1'
#
loop_
_entity.id
_entity.type
_entity.pdbx_description
1 polymer ?
#
loop_
_entity_poly.entity_id
_entity_poly.type
_entity_poly.pdbx_seq_one_letter_code
_entity_poly.pdbx_strand_id
1 'polypeptide(L)'
;MTVWYVYILSTAQQVYYTGITNQPERRLRQHSGHIKGGAKALRGKGPLQFECVFEVADKSTALKLEAWIKRHSRRDKEDIIRQTRQPPADMAAAQLATGFIRQMNSTLHSQ
;
A
#
# COMPACT_ATOMS: atom_id res chain seq x y z
N MET A 1 -8.54 3.24 19.20
CA MET A 1 -8.68 2.70 17.84
C MET A 1 -7.32 2.81 17.16
N THR A 2 -6.83 1.75 16.52
CA THR A 2 -5.51 1.75 15.88
C THR A 2 -5.72 1.82 14.38
N VAL A 3 -5.18 2.84 13.74
CA VAL A 3 -5.28 3.04 12.29
C VAL A 3 -4.53 1.92 11.54
N TRP A 4 -5.14 1.42 10.47
CA TRP A 4 -4.53 0.46 9.56
C TRP A 4 -4.41 1.07 8.17
N TYR A 5 -3.50 0.50 7.40
CA TYR A 5 -3.13 0.97 6.08
C TYR A 5 -3.18 -0.21 5.13
N VAL A 6 -3.80 -0.03 3.98
CA VAL A 6 -3.89 -1.02 2.91
C VAL A 6 -3.17 -0.45 1.71
N TYR A 7 -2.21 -1.19 1.15
CA TYR A 7 -1.38 -0.70 0.06
C TYR A 7 -1.40 -1.63 -1.14
N ILE A 8 -1.22 -1.03 -2.31
CA ILE A 8 -1.04 -1.70 -3.59
C ILE A 8 0.37 -1.39 -4.08
N LEU A 9 1.15 -2.45 -4.30
CA LEU A 9 2.48 -2.40 -4.89
C LEU A 9 2.41 -2.92 -6.32
N SER A 10 3.14 -2.30 -7.23
CA SER A 10 3.43 -2.82 -8.56
C SER A 10 4.90 -3.26 -8.65
N THR A 11 5.15 -4.29 -9.46
CA THR A 11 6.50 -4.63 -9.92
C THR A 11 6.73 -4.10 -11.33
N ALA A 12 7.99 -4.10 -11.79
CA ALA A 12 8.33 -3.83 -13.20
C ALA A 12 7.60 -4.75 -14.21
N GLN A 13 7.12 -5.92 -13.77
CA GLN A 13 6.34 -6.86 -14.58
C GLN A 13 4.83 -6.59 -14.55
N GLN A 14 4.41 -5.44 -14.00
CA GLN A 14 3.00 -5.05 -13.84
C GLN A 14 2.16 -6.06 -13.04
N VAL A 15 2.80 -6.71 -12.07
CA VAL A 15 2.11 -7.58 -11.10
C VAL A 15 1.74 -6.73 -9.89
N TYR A 16 0.45 -6.75 -9.54
CA TYR A 16 -0.07 -5.98 -8.40
C TYR A 16 -0.15 -6.85 -7.14
N TYR A 17 0.49 -6.39 -6.07
CA TYR A 17 0.45 -6.99 -4.74
C TYR A 17 -0.34 -6.08 -3.79
N THR A 18 -1.22 -6.68 -3.01
CA THR A 18 -2.04 -6.00 -2.02
C THR A 18 -1.67 -6.49 -0.63
N GLY A 19 -1.50 -5.60 0.33
CA GLY A 19 -1.25 -5.98 1.72
C GLY A 19 -1.74 -4.92 2.70
N ILE A 20 -1.80 -5.29 3.98
CA ILE A 20 -2.24 -4.39 5.05
C ILE A 20 -1.19 -4.26 6.16
N THR A 21 -1.15 -3.13 6.84
CA THR A 21 -0.28 -2.89 7.99
C THR A 21 -0.91 -1.92 9.00
N ASN A 22 -0.69 -2.14 10.29
CA ASN A 22 -1.20 -1.30 11.37
C ASN A 22 -0.16 -0.34 11.96
N GLN A 23 1.06 -0.38 11.44
CA GLN A 23 2.19 0.39 11.92
C GLN A 23 2.96 0.89 10.69
N PRO A 24 2.36 1.77 9.88
CA PRO A 24 2.98 2.23 8.64
C PRO A 24 4.30 2.92 8.97
N GLU A 25 4.38 3.76 10.00
CA GLU A 25 5.60 4.45 10.40
C GLU A 25 6.73 3.49 10.74
N ARG A 26 6.44 2.46 11.56
CA ARG A 26 7.45 1.47 11.93
C ARG A 26 7.82 0.61 10.72
N ARG A 27 6.85 0.22 9.89
CA ARG A 27 7.06 -0.63 8.71
C ARG A 27 7.78 0.12 7.57
N LEU A 28 7.52 1.40 7.43
CA LEU A 28 8.14 2.32 6.49
C LEU A 28 9.56 2.62 6.94
N ARG A 29 9.81 2.95 8.22
CA ARG A 29 11.17 3.03 8.77
C ARG A 29 11.95 1.70 8.69
N GLN A 30 11.26 0.57 8.84
CA GLN A 30 11.83 -0.77 8.64
C GLN A 30 12.16 -1.08 7.17
N HIS A 31 11.32 -0.63 6.22
CA HIS A 31 11.58 -0.78 4.78
C HIS A 31 12.64 0.20 4.27
N SER A 32 12.64 1.44 4.76
CA SER A 32 13.61 2.49 4.45
C SER A 32 14.96 2.31 5.17
N GLY A 33 15.19 1.16 5.82
CA GLY A 33 16.47 0.84 6.47
C GLY A 33 16.81 1.64 7.73
N HIS A 34 15.92 2.52 8.20
CA HIS A 34 16.12 3.35 9.40
C HIS A 34 16.15 2.53 10.71
N ILE A 35 15.43 1.40 10.76
CA ILE A 35 15.41 0.50 11.93
C ILE A 35 15.46 -0.97 11.51
N LYS A 36 16.23 -1.80 12.25
CA LYS A 36 16.30 -3.25 12.01
C LYS A 36 14.94 -3.92 12.27
N GLY A 37 14.53 -4.83 11.39
CA GLY A 37 13.28 -5.61 11.52
C GLY A 37 12.32 -5.51 10.33
N GLY A 38 12.68 -4.78 9.27
CA GLY A 38 12.01 -4.88 7.98
C GLY A 38 12.26 -6.22 7.31
N ALA A 39 11.31 -6.66 6.49
CA ALA A 39 11.43 -7.91 5.76
C ALA A 39 12.73 -7.92 4.94
N LYS A 40 13.72 -8.71 5.40
CA LYS A 40 14.97 -9.03 4.71
C LYS A 40 14.76 -9.46 3.25
N ALA A 41 13.55 -9.91 2.92
CA ALA A 41 13.13 -10.45 1.63
C ALA A 41 12.96 -9.41 0.49
N LEU A 42 13.09 -8.11 0.77
CA LEU A 42 13.01 -7.04 -0.24
C LEU A 42 14.37 -6.45 -0.63
N ARG A 43 15.47 -6.92 -0.03
CA ARG A 43 16.81 -6.70 -0.57
C ARG A 43 16.93 -7.44 -1.91
N GLY A 44 16.99 -6.69 -3.00
CA GLY A 44 17.39 -7.21 -4.32
C GLY A 44 16.29 -7.78 -5.22
N LYS A 45 14.99 -7.57 -4.95
CA LYS A 45 13.89 -8.09 -5.80
C LYS A 45 13.33 -7.09 -6.84
N GLY A 46 14.13 -6.10 -7.24
CA GLY A 46 13.74 -5.11 -8.25
C GLY A 46 12.80 -4.02 -7.72
N PRO A 47 12.47 -3.02 -8.56
CA PRO A 47 11.73 -1.83 -8.13
C PRO A 47 10.28 -2.20 -7.82
N LEU A 48 9.94 -2.28 -6.54
CA LEU A 48 8.57 -2.31 -6.07
C LEU A 48 8.13 -0.88 -5.79
N GLN A 49 7.07 -0.46 -6.46
CA GLN A 49 6.53 0.88 -6.33
C GLN A 49 5.16 0.81 -5.67
N PHE A 50 4.95 1.65 -4.65
CA PHE A 50 3.63 1.92 -4.14
C PHE A 50 2.86 2.68 -5.21
N GLU A 51 1.76 2.10 -5.68
CA GLU A 51 0.83 2.75 -6.61
C GLU A 51 -0.27 3.47 -5.82
N CYS A 52 -0.72 2.84 -4.74
CA CYS A 52 -1.84 3.33 -3.94
C CYS A 52 -1.70 2.88 -2.48
N VAL A 53 -2.11 3.75 -1.55
CA VAL A 53 -2.20 3.45 -0.13
C VAL A 53 -3.50 4.04 0.41
N PHE A 54 -4.26 3.25 1.15
CA PHE A 54 -5.47 3.63 1.86
C PHE A 54 -5.23 3.59 3.36
N GLU A 55 -5.72 4.59 4.07
CA GLU A 55 -5.81 4.66 5.52
C GLU A 55 -7.23 4.28 5.97
N VAL A 56 -7.34 3.42 6.97
CA VAL A 56 -8.61 2.94 7.55
C VAL A 56 -8.55 2.93 9.08
N ALA A 57 -9.69 3.07 9.74
CA ALA A 57 -9.75 3.24 11.20
C ALA A 57 -9.38 1.99 12.01
N ASP A 58 -9.50 0.79 11.44
CA ASP A 58 -9.36 -0.48 12.16
C ASP A 58 -8.99 -1.68 11.27
N LYS A 59 -8.59 -2.78 11.91
CA LYS A 59 -8.14 -4.01 11.24
C LYS A 59 -9.24 -4.66 10.42
N SER A 60 -10.46 -4.67 10.94
CA SER A 60 -11.59 -5.35 10.30
C SER A 60 -11.90 -4.68 8.97
N THR A 61 -11.90 -3.35 8.96
CA THR A 61 -12.01 -2.52 7.78
C THR A 61 -10.86 -2.76 6.81
N ALA A 62 -9.61 -2.84 7.29
CA ALA A 62 -8.45 -3.16 6.45
C ALA A 62 -8.58 -4.51 5.74
N LEU A 63 -9.03 -5.54 6.46
CA LEU A 63 -9.24 -6.89 5.90
C LEU A 63 -10.38 -6.90 4.87
N LYS A 64 -11.47 -6.18 5.13
CA LYS A 64 -12.56 -6.01 4.16
C LYS A 64 -12.08 -5.33 2.89
N LEU A 65 -11.31 -4.25 3.04
CA LEU A 65 -10.75 -3.51 1.92
C LEU A 65 -9.74 -4.35 1.13
N GLU A 66 -8.87 -5.10 1.81
CA GLU A 66 -7.94 -6.04 1.15
C GLU A 66 -8.69 -7.10 0.34
N ALA A 67 -9.70 -7.73 0.93
CA ALA A 67 -10.53 -8.72 0.25
C ALA A 67 -11.28 -8.11 -0.94
N TRP A 68 -11.79 -6.89 -0.78
CA TRP A 68 -12.42 -6.13 -1.86
C TRP A 68 -11.43 -5.90 -3.00
N ILE A 69 -10.24 -5.35 -2.75
CA ILE A 69 -9.21 -5.12 -3.79
C ILE A 69 -8.75 -6.44 -4.44
N LYS A 70 -8.59 -7.52 -3.66
CA LYS A 70 -8.19 -8.85 -4.17
C LYS A 70 -9.19 -9.44 -5.16
N ARG A 71 -10.49 -9.19 -4.96
CA ARG A 71 -11.58 -9.67 -5.84
C ARG A 71 -11.66 -8.93 -7.17
N HIS A 72 -11.01 -7.77 -7.27
CA HIS A 72 -11.03 -6.93 -8.45
C HIS A 72 -10.01 -7.37 -9.50
N SER A 73 -10.36 -7.20 -10.76
CA SER A 73 -9.47 -7.48 -11.89
C SER A 73 -8.31 -6.49 -11.93
N ARG A 74 -7.34 -6.73 -12.81
CA ARG A 74 -6.22 -5.81 -13.04
C ARG A 74 -6.71 -4.39 -13.38
N ARG A 75 -7.68 -4.29 -14.29
CA ARG A 75 -8.26 -3.00 -14.74
C ARG A 75 -8.92 -2.25 -13.61
N ASP A 76 -9.69 -2.96 -12.80
CA ASP A 76 -10.36 -2.37 -11.66
C ASP A 76 -9.36 -1.83 -10.61
N LYS A 77 -8.22 -2.51 -10.43
CA LYS A 77 -7.13 -2.02 -9.56
C LYS A 77 -6.50 -0.76 -10.13
N GLU A 78 -6.34 -0.67 -11.45
CA GLU A 78 -5.87 0.54 -12.13
C GLU A 78 -6.86 1.69 -11.93
N ASP A 79 -8.17 1.43 -11.98
CA ASP A 79 -9.20 2.42 -11.68
C ASP A 79 -9.15 2.89 -10.22
N ILE A 80 -8.90 1.97 -9.27
CA ILE A 80 -8.67 2.30 -7.86
C ILE A 80 -7.44 3.19 -7.69
N ILE A 81 -6.34 2.88 -8.38
CA ILE A 81 -5.11 3.68 -8.36
C ILE A 81 -5.37 5.08 -8.93
N ARG A 82 -6.12 5.17 -10.03
CA ARG A 82 -6.50 6.43 -10.70
C ARG A 82 -7.58 7.22 -9.98
N GLN A 83 -8.08 6.73 -8.84
CA GLN A 83 -9.18 7.33 -8.08
C GLN A 83 -10.50 7.40 -8.86
N THR A 84 -10.62 6.69 -9.99
CA THR A 84 -11.87 6.57 -10.76
C THR A 84 -12.83 5.59 -10.12
N ARG A 85 -12.31 4.66 -9.32
CA ARG A 85 -13.11 3.73 -8.51
C ARG A 85 -12.70 3.82 -7.05
N GLN A 86 -13.64 4.23 -6.21
CA GLN A 86 -13.41 4.31 -4.76
C GLN A 86 -13.98 3.08 -4.05
N PRO A 87 -13.35 2.67 -2.94
CA PRO A 87 -13.95 1.68 -2.07
C PRO A 87 -15.30 2.19 -1.53
N PRO A 88 -16.18 1.26 -1.11
CA PRO A 88 -17.46 1.61 -0.52
C PRO A 88 -17.31 2.59 0.66
N ALA A 89 -18.21 3.57 0.76
CA ALA A 89 -18.14 4.61 1.80
C ALA A 89 -18.22 4.03 3.23
N ASP A 90 -18.82 2.85 3.41
CA ASP A 90 -18.88 2.16 4.71
C ASP A 90 -17.52 1.71 5.23
N MET A 91 -16.54 1.55 4.35
CA MET A 91 -15.18 1.17 4.72
C MET A 91 -14.32 2.36 5.16
N ALA A 92 -14.82 3.60 5.09
CA ALA A 92 -14.12 4.82 5.53
C ALA A 92 -12.62 4.86 5.13
N ALA A 93 -12.32 4.42 3.90
CA ALA A 93 -10.96 4.24 3.42
C ALA A 93 -10.50 5.49 2.69
N ALA A 94 -9.57 6.23 3.29
CA ALA A 94 -9.01 7.45 2.73
C ALA A 94 -7.73 7.15 1.94
N GLN A 95 -7.70 7.50 0.66
CA GLN A 95 -6.51 7.31 -0.17
C GLN A 95 -5.46 8.39 0.13
N LEU A 96 -4.22 7.98 0.34
CA LEU A 96 -3.10 8.92 0.51
C LEU A 96 -2.82 9.66 -0.80
N ALA A 97 -2.42 10.92 -0.68
CA ALA A 97 -2.08 11.75 -1.83
C ALA A 97 -0.92 11.15 -2.63
N THR A 98 -1.01 11.21 -3.97
CA THR A 98 0.02 10.68 -4.88
C THR A 98 1.40 11.28 -4.63
N GLY A 99 1.48 12.54 -4.19
CA GLY A 99 2.76 13.17 -3.80
C GLY A 99 3.45 12.47 -2.63
N PHE A 100 2.68 12.04 -1.63
CA PHE A 100 3.18 11.30 -0.47
C PHE A 100 3.69 9.92 -0.90
N ILE A 101 2.92 9.23 -1.74
CA ILE A 101 3.29 7.92 -2.31
C ILE A 101 4.59 8.02 -3.12
N ARG A 102 4.75 9.08 -3.93
CA ARG A 102 5.97 9.33 -4.69
C ARG A 102 7.18 9.57 -3.78
N GLN A 103 7.01 10.31 -2.69
CA GLN A 103 8.07 10.53 -1.70
C GLN A 103 8.48 9.22 -1.01
N MET A 104 7.50 8.38 -0.67
CA MET A 104 7.75 7.03 -0.14
C MET A 104 8.57 6.19 -1.11
N ASN A 105 8.20 6.17 -2.40
CA ASN A 105 8.93 5.44 -3.44
C ASN A 105 10.36 5.96 -3.67
N SER A 106 10.56 7.29 -3.61
CA SER A 106 11.89 7.91 -3.71
C SER A 106 12.82 7.49 -2.57
N THR A 107 12.26 7.31 -1.37
CA THR A 107 13.00 6.86 -0.18
C THR A 107 13.40 5.39 -0.29
N LEU A 108 12.67 4.58 -1.07
CA LEU A 108 13.00 3.16 -1.32
C LEU A 108 14.13 2.99 -2.34
N HIS A 109 14.27 3.92 -3.30
CA HIS A 109 15.24 3.82 -4.42
C HIS A 109 16.60 4.47 -4.15
N SER A 110 16.77 5.22 -3.06
CA SER A 110 18.03 5.92 -2.77
C SER A 110 19.08 5.03 -2.08
N GLN A 111 19.23 3.77 -2.52
CA GLN A 111 20.34 2.87 -2.14
C GLN A 111 21.07 2.37 -3.37
#